data_AF-A0A2N2EZ66-F1
#
_entry.id   AF-A0A2N2EZ66-F1
#
_cell.length_a   1.000
_cell.length_b   1.000
_cell.length_c   1.000
_cell.angle_alpha   90.00
_cell.angle_beta   90.00
_cell.angle_gamma   90.00
#
_symmetry.space_group_name_H-M   'P 1'
#
loop_
_entity.id
_entity.type
_entity.pdbx_description
1 polymer ?
#
loop_
_entity_poly.entity_id
_entity_poly.type
_entity_poly.pdbx_seq_one_letter_code
_entity_poly.pdbx_strand_id
1 'polypeptide(L)'
;MANLSTNDKQVLEKLFQMSGGYVLNFSDRTMGEFFHDDVGINIYEGKYNYASGSKANRMRGFWQVSEDPLAGKSIIKLIEYIENQILIGVLKQSDFPQNLVDKGKEIGDRLLGKSVRKENITEDEFLKKEFKEVSISSLKLDGAITSILEQRLDEIKKCLHSKAALATIFLCGSTLEGILLGIASNNPQKFNVTTSSPKDKSGKVLQFHEWALSNLIDVAKEIDFLNEDVKKFSHALRNFRNYIHPYAQASEHFNPDEHTAKLCWQVLKIAIFQISKKV
;
A
#
# COMPACT_ATOMS: atom_id res chain seq x y z
N MET A 1 27.25 15.84 3.10
CA MET A 1 26.83 15.53 1.72
C MET A 1 25.73 14.49 1.80
N ALA A 2 24.66 14.68 1.03
CA ALA A 2 23.54 13.76 1.02
C ALA A 2 23.98 12.38 0.52
N ASN A 3 23.62 11.33 1.24
CA ASN A 3 23.93 9.94 0.90
C ASN A 3 23.01 9.42 -0.22
N LEU A 4 23.24 9.95 -1.42
CA LEU A 4 22.55 9.62 -2.66
C LEU A 4 23.47 8.80 -3.57
N SER A 5 23.08 7.56 -3.84
CA SER A 5 23.75 6.72 -4.84
C SER A 5 23.55 7.27 -6.25
N THR A 6 24.34 6.80 -7.21
CA THR A 6 24.16 7.15 -8.63
C THR A 6 22.76 6.81 -9.14
N ASN A 7 22.19 5.68 -8.72
CA ASN A 7 20.85 5.27 -9.11
C ASN A 7 19.78 6.18 -8.49
N ASP A 8 19.95 6.59 -7.23
CA ASP A 8 19.01 7.54 -6.60
C ASP A 8 19.00 8.87 -7.36
N LYS A 9 20.19 9.37 -7.76
CA LYS A 9 20.31 10.60 -8.55
C LYS A 9 19.60 10.46 -9.91
N GLN A 10 19.76 9.33 -10.61
CA GLN A 10 19.07 9.11 -11.88
C GLN A 10 17.54 9.10 -11.72
N VAL A 11 17.03 8.44 -10.67
CA VAL A 11 15.59 8.43 -10.34
C VAL A 11 15.09 9.85 -10.08
N LEU A 12 15.77 10.60 -9.21
CA LEU A 12 15.37 11.97 -8.86
C LEU A 12 15.50 12.92 -10.05
N GLU A 13 16.53 12.79 -10.89
CA GLU A 13 16.67 13.60 -12.10
C GLU A 13 15.56 13.33 -13.12
N LYS A 14 15.13 12.07 -13.25
CA LYS A 14 13.99 11.71 -14.09
C LYS A 14 12.69 12.25 -13.51
N LEU A 15 12.47 12.06 -12.20
CA LEU A 15 11.26 12.48 -11.48
C LEU A 15 11.10 14.00 -11.50
N PHE A 16 12.17 14.76 -11.28
CA PHE A 16 12.15 16.22 -11.29
C PHE A 16 12.40 16.84 -12.67
N GLN A 17 12.40 16.02 -13.73
CA GLN A 17 12.51 16.43 -15.12
C GLN A 17 13.76 17.30 -15.42
N MET A 18 14.91 16.89 -14.89
CA MET A 18 16.13 17.70 -14.85
C MET A 18 17.04 17.62 -16.10
N SER A 19 16.66 16.84 -17.11
CA SER A 19 17.50 16.58 -18.29
C SER A 19 17.83 17.84 -19.10
N GLY A 20 16.93 18.83 -19.13
CA GLY A 20 17.10 20.08 -19.89
C GLY A 20 17.71 21.24 -19.09
N GLY A 21 18.21 21.02 -17.88
CA GLY A 21 18.69 22.10 -17.00
C GLY A 21 17.60 22.78 -16.16
N TYR A 22 16.35 22.38 -16.35
CA TYR A 22 15.19 22.80 -15.57
C TYR A 22 14.97 21.91 -14.34
N VAL A 23 14.06 22.32 -13.46
CA VAL A 23 13.56 21.50 -12.35
C VAL A 23 12.06 21.70 -12.36
N LEU A 24 11.31 20.67 -12.74
CA LEU A 24 9.86 20.74 -12.96
C LEU A 24 9.48 21.97 -13.82
N ASN A 25 8.34 22.58 -13.55
CA ASN A 25 7.84 23.81 -14.19
C ASN A 25 8.29 25.10 -13.46
N PHE A 26 9.34 25.05 -12.63
CA PHE A 26 9.79 26.23 -11.90
C PHE A 26 10.47 27.28 -12.80
N SER A 27 10.18 28.55 -12.53
CA SER A 27 11.02 29.69 -12.91
C SER A 27 12.10 29.90 -11.86
N ASP A 28 13.10 30.74 -12.13
CA ASP A 28 14.14 30.99 -11.12
C ASP A 28 13.57 31.66 -9.86
N ARG A 29 12.61 32.57 -10.05
CA ARG A 29 11.88 33.20 -8.95
C ARG A 29 11.11 32.19 -8.11
N THR A 30 10.28 31.37 -8.76
CA THR A 30 9.40 30.42 -8.04
C THR A 30 10.18 29.26 -7.42
N MET A 31 11.31 28.87 -7.99
CA MET A 31 12.22 27.92 -7.34
C MET A 31 12.85 28.52 -6.08
N GLY A 32 13.25 29.79 -6.13
CA GLY A 32 13.80 30.51 -4.98
C GLY A 32 12.80 30.62 -3.84
N GLU A 33 11.56 31.03 -4.16
CA GLU A 33 10.44 31.11 -3.21
C GLU A 33 10.17 29.74 -2.57
N PHE A 34 10.01 28.68 -3.37
CA PHE A 34 9.77 27.32 -2.86
C PHE A 34 10.88 26.82 -1.92
N PHE A 35 12.15 26.97 -2.29
CA PHE A 35 13.24 26.51 -1.43
C PHE A 35 13.37 27.33 -0.15
N HIS A 36 13.06 28.63 -0.21
CA HIS A 36 13.03 29.48 0.97
C HIS A 36 11.89 29.09 1.91
N ASP A 37 10.66 29.00 1.40
CA ASP A 37 9.45 28.87 2.22
C ASP A 37 9.23 27.43 2.71
N ASP A 38 9.39 26.43 1.82
CA ASP A 38 9.09 25.02 2.13
C ASP A 38 10.30 24.27 2.66
N VAL A 39 11.49 24.56 2.14
CA VAL A 39 12.73 23.86 2.52
C VAL A 39 13.49 24.61 3.62
N GLY A 40 13.42 25.94 3.65
CA GLY A 40 14.09 26.79 4.65
C GLY A 40 15.51 27.21 4.26
N ILE A 41 15.83 27.23 2.96
CA ILE A 41 17.17 27.58 2.45
C ILE A 41 17.11 28.42 1.19
N ASN A 42 18.15 29.22 0.93
CA ASN A 42 18.30 29.92 -0.33
C ASN A 42 19.11 29.07 -1.33
N ILE A 43 18.42 28.45 -2.30
CA ILE A 43 19.03 27.56 -3.31
C ILE A 43 19.99 28.31 -4.27
N TYR A 44 19.95 29.64 -4.28
CA TYR A 44 20.81 30.47 -5.10
C TYR A 44 22.14 30.85 -4.44
N GLU A 45 22.36 30.48 -3.17
CA GLU A 45 23.64 30.68 -2.49
C GLU A 45 24.82 30.07 -3.26
N GLY A 46 25.98 30.73 -3.18
CA GLY A 46 27.19 30.34 -3.91
C GLY A 46 27.65 28.90 -3.66
N LYS A 47 27.41 28.36 -2.47
CA LYS A 47 27.76 26.97 -2.10
C LYS A 47 26.98 25.91 -2.88
N TYR A 48 25.83 26.27 -3.46
CA TYR A 48 25.03 25.39 -4.31
C TYR A 48 25.29 25.61 -5.81
N ASN A 49 26.13 26.59 -6.16
CA ASN A 49 26.46 26.86 -7.55
C ASN A 49 27.40 25.77 -8.11
N TYR A 50 26.90 25.00 -9.07
CA TYR A 50 27.60 23.89 -9.69
C TYR A 50 27.52 24.00 -11.20
N ALA A 51 28.59 23.62 -11.91
CA ALA A 51 28.68 23.65 -13.37
C ALA A 51 28.16 24.97 -13.99
N SER A 52 27.13 24.92 -14.85
CA SER A 52 26.59 26.12 -15.52
C SER A 52 25.68 26.99 -14.64
N GLY A 53 25.38 26.58 -13.40
CA GLY A 53 24.50 27.32 -12.49
C GLY A 53 23.01 27.27 -12.86
N SER A 54 22.61 26.43 -13.83
CA SER A 54 21.20 26.15 -14.14
C SER A 54 20.45 25.59 -12.91
N LYS A 55 19.11 25.64 -12.92
CA LYS A 55 18.29 25.09 -11.83
C LYS A 55 18.63 23.64 -11.52
N ALA A 56 18.76 22.80 -12.55
CA ALA A 56 19.15 21.40 -12.37
C ALA A 56 20.55 21.29 -11.77
N ASN A 57 21.50 22.12 -12.22
CA ASN A 57 22.85 22.09 -11.68
C ASN A 57 22.91 22.60 -10.23
N ARG A 58 22.08 23.58 -9.86
CA ARG A 58 21.92 24.02 -8.46
C ARG A 58 21.34 22.92 -7.59
N MET A 59 20.37 22.14 -8.08
CA MET A 59 19.88 20.95 -7.37
C MET A 59 20.99 19.91 -7.16
N ARG A 60 21.80 19.65 -8.19
CA ARG A 60 22.95 18.73 -8.08
C ARG A 60 23.99 19.24 -7.07
N GLY A 61 24.33 20.54 -7.12
CA GLY A 61 25.23 21.18 -6.16
C GLY A 61 24.67 21.11 -4.74
N PHE A 62 23.38 21.40 -4.57
CA PHE A 62 22.66 21.23 -3.31
C PHE A 62 22.76 19.81 -2.77
N TRP A 63 22.50 18.77 -3.56
CA TRP A 63 22.68 17.37 -3.13
C TRP A 63 24.13 17.03 -2.73
N GLN A 64 25.13 17.66 -3.35
CA GLN A 64 26.54 17.45 -3.01
C GLN A 64 26.91 18.09 -1.67
N VAL A 65 26.37 19.26 -1.31
CA VAL A 65 26.84 19.96 -0.11
C VAL A 65 25.91 19.79 1.10
N SER A 66 24.62 19.51 0.88
CA SER A 66 23.62 19.38 1.96
C SER A 66 23.84 18.13 2.81
N GLU A 67 23.28 18.14 4.03
CA GLU A 67 23.16 16.95 4.89
C GLU A 67 21.91 16.15 4.54
N ASP A 68 21.89 14.86 4.89
CA ASP A 68 20.80 13.93 4.59
C ASP A 68 19.41 14.49 4.95
N PRO A 69 19.15 15.03 6.16
CA PRO A 69 17.81 15.48 6.52
C PRO A 69 17.32 16.63 5.64
N LEU A 70 18.21 17.54 5.27
CA LEU A 70 17.86 18.70 4.44
C LEU A 70 17.61 18.28 2.99
N ALA A 71 18.44 17.40 2.44
CA ALA A 71 18.22 16.83 1.12
C ALA A 71 16.93 16.02 1.06
N GLY A 72 16.67 15.16 2.06
CA GLY A 72 15.44 14.38 2.19
C GLY A 72 14.20 15.26 2.27
N LYS A 73 14.23 16.33 3.09
CA LYS A 73 13.14 17.32 3.17
C LYS A 73 12.83 17.93 1.80
N SER A 74 13.86 18.35 1.05
CA SER A 74 13.67 18.95 -0.27
C SER A 74 13.02 17.99 -1.27
N ILE A 75 13.41 16.71 -1.24
CA ILE A 75 12.87 15.68 -2.14
C ILE A 75 11.38 15.46 -1.85
N ILE A 76 11.02 15.31 -0.58
CA ILE A 76 9.62 15.13 -0.17
C ILE A 76 8.79 16.35 -0.55
N LYS A 77 9.28 17.57 -0.29
CA LYS A 77 8.57 18.79 -0.67
C LYS A 77 8.38 18.94 -2.18
N LEU A 78 9.38 18.58 -2.98
CA LEU A 78 9.24 18.61 -4.44
C LEU A 78 8.22 17.58 -4.95
N ILE A 79 8.11 16.43 -4.29
CA ILE A 79 7.09 15.43 -4.60
C ILE A 79 5.69 15.92 -4.21
N GLU A 80 5.52 16.50 -3.03
CA GLU A 80 4.27 17.16 -2.62
C GLU A 80 3.87 18.25 -3.63
N TYR A 81 4.84 19.02 -4.13
CA TYR A 81 4.61 20.00 -5.18
C TYR A 81 4.10 19.36 -6.47
N ILE A 82 4.72 18.26 -6.95
CA ILE A 82 4.24 17.51 -8.13
C ILE A 82 2.77 17.09 -7.93
N GLU A 83 2.46 16.45 -6.81
CA GLU A 83 1.12 15.94 -6.51
C GLU A 83 0.08 17.08 -6.50
N ASN A 84 0.41 18.20 -5.86
CA ASN A 84 -0.44 19.39 -5.84
C ASN A 84 -0.62 19.99 -7.23
N GLN A 85 0.44 20.11 -8.03
CA GLN A 85 0.34 20.66 -9.39
C GLN A 85 -0.47 19.75 -10.33
N ILE A 86 -0.45 18.43 -10.12
CA ILE A 86 -1.32 17.49 -10.83
C ILE A 86 -2.78 17.70 -10.39
N LEU A 87 -3.02 17.81 -9.08
CA LEU A 87 -4.36 18.00 -8.52
C LEU A 87 -5.05 19.26 -9.06
N ILE A 88 -4.30 20.37 -9.21
CA ILE A 88 -4.83 21.63 -9.75
C ILE A 88 -4.80 21.69 -11.29
N GLY A 89 -4.39 20.61 -11.97
CA GLY A 89 -4.43 20.49 -13.44
C GLY A 89 -3.31 21.21 -14.21
N VAL A 90 -2.23 21.63 -13.54
CA VAL A 90 -1.07 22.27 -14.20
C VAL A 90 -0.10 21.25 -14.77
N LEU A 91 0.15 20.16 -14.03
CA LEU A 91 0.98 19.04 -14.47
C LEU A 91 0.11 17.84 -14.86
N LYS A 92 0.63 16.98 -15.76
CA LYS A 92 -0.08 15.78 -16.22
C LYS A 92 0.40 14.56 -15.43
N GLN A 93 -0.53 13.79 -14.88
CA GLN A 93 -0.23 12.54 -14.18
C GLN A 93 0.59 11.55 -15.03
N SER A 94 0.41 11.54 -16.35
CA SER A 94 1.15 10.69 -17.28
C SER A 94 2.66 10.90 -17.24
N ASP A 95 3.10 12.10 -16.88
CA ASP A 95 4.53 12.46 -16.85
C ASP A 95 5.21 12.00 -15.56
N PHE A 96 4.42 11.55 -14.57
CA PHE A 96 4.85 11.12 -13.24
C PHE A 96 4.27 9.74 -12.90
N PRO A 97 4.83 8.64 -13.45
CA PRO A 97 4.41 7.29 -13.12
C PRO A 97 4.50 7.01 -11.62
N GLN A 98 3.49 6.33 -11.05
CA GLN A 98 3.40 6.13 -9.60
C GLN A 98 4.63 5.43 -9.02
N ASN A 99 5.16 4.41 -9.71
CA ASN A 99 6.37 3.71 -9.29
C ASN A 99 7.61 4.62 -9.19
N LEU A 100 7.70 5.66 -10.02
CA LEU A 100 8.79 6.63 -9.98
C LEU A 100 8.62 7.60 -8.82
N VAL A 101 7.38 8.04 -8.56
CA VAL A 101 7.02 8.89 -7.40
C VAL A 101 7.30 8.15 -6.10
N ASP A 102 6.85 6.90 -6.00
CA ASP A 102 7.07 6.04 -4.83
C ASP A 102 8.57 5.85 -4.56
N LYS A 103 9.37 5.62 -5.60
CA LYS A 103 10.82 5.51 -5.47
C LYS A 103 11.46 6.82 -5.00
N GLY A 104 10.98 7.96 -5.47
CA GLY A 104 11.40 9.28 -4.98
C GLY A 104 11.10 9.47 -3.49
N LYS A 105 9.89 9.07 -3.05
CA LYS A 105 9.48 9.11 -1.63
C LYS A 105 10.37 8.22 -0.76
N GLU A 106 10.65 6.99 -1.21
CA GLU A 106 11.57 6.08 -0.52
C GLU A 106 12.96 6.71 -0.30
N ILE A 107 13.50 7.39 -1.31
CA ILE A 107 14.80 8.07 -1.22
C ILE A 107 14.72 9.23 -0.22
N GLY A 108 13.68 10.06 -0.32
CA GLY A 108 13.48 11.21 0.58
C GLY A 108 13.33 10.79 2.04
N ASP A 109 12.51 9.76 2.32
CA ASP A 109 12.31 9.24 3.67
C ASP A 109 13.59 8.61 4.24
N ARG A 110 14.33 7.84 3.42
CA ARG A 110 15.63 7.26 3.82
C ARG A 110 16.60 8.35 4.29
N LEU A 111 16.68 9.47 3.57
CA LEU A 111 17.55 10.60 3.91
C LEU A 111 17.05 11.38 5.13
N LEU A 112 15.75 11.40 5.40
CA LEU A 112 15.20 12.00 6.62
C LEU A 112 15.50 11.18 7.90
N GLY A 113 16.24 10.08 7.79
CA GLY A 113 16.42 9.16 8.92
C GLY A 113 15.11 8.49 9.33
N LYS A 114 14.05 8.64 8.54
CA LYS A 114 12.93 7.71 8.56
C LYS A 114 13.51 6.44 7.97
N SER A 115 14.12 5.63 8.82
CA SER A 115 14.19 4.19 8.59
C SER A 115 12.83 3.86 8.01
N VAL A 116 12.84 3.25 6.84
CA VAL A 116 11.63 2.66 6.29
C VAL A 116 11.16 1.68 7.37
N ARG A 117 10.37 2.17 8.33
CA ARG A 117 9.21 1.48 8.85
C ARG A 117 8.27 1.45 7.65
N LYS A 118 8.69 0.66 6.67
CA LYS A 118 7.81 -0.37 6.18
C LYS A 118 7.17 -0.89 7.46
N GLU A 119 5.88 -0.67 7.62
CA GLU A 119 5.05 -1.74 8.13
C GLU A 119 5.13 -2.93 7.16
N ASN A 120 6.34 -3.37 6.82
CA ASN A 120 6.65 -4.75 6.52
C ASN A 120 6.97 -5.25 7.91
N ILE A 121 5.92 -5.60 8.62
CA ILE A 121 6.01 -6.80 9.43
C ILE A 121 6.65 -7.82 8.47
N THR A 122 7.87 -8.23 8.75
CA THR A 122 8.53 -9.27 7.95
C THR A 122 7.60 -10.48 7.92
N GLU A 123 7.59 -11.28 6.85
CA GLU A 123 6.75 -12.51 6.81
C GLU A 123 6.97 -13.34 8.10
N ASP A 124 8.21 -13.38 8.59
CA ASP A 124 8.58 -13.98 9.86
C ASP A 124 7.92 -13.32 11.08
N GLU A 125 7.92 -11.99 11.20
CA GLU A 125 7.21 -11.30 12.28
C GLU A 125 5.68 -11.48 12.19
N PHE A 126 5.14 -11.60 10.98
CA PHE A 126 3.71 -11.81 10.75
C PHE A 126 3.28 -13.21 11.18
N LEU A 127 4.12 -14.21 10.86
CA LEU A 127 3.96 -15.59 11.28
C LEU A 127 4.17 -15.78 12.78
N LYS A 128 5.08 -15.02 13.40
CA LYS A 128 5.33 -15.04 14.86
C LYS A 128 4.25 -14.39 15.71
N LYS A 129 3.27 -13.69 15.11
CA LYS A 129 2.10 -13.21 15.86
C LYS A 129 1.30 -14.42 16.35
N GLU A 130 1.53 -14.81 17.60
CA GLU A 130 0.77 -15.86 18.26
C GLU A 130 -0.62 -15.34 18.65
N PHE A 131 -1.65 -15.97 18.10
CA PHE A 131 -3.03 -15.78 18.53
C PHE A 131 -3.51 -17.08 19.14
N LYS A 132 -4.13 -16.99 20.33
CA LYS A 132 -4.97 -18.07 20.84
C LYS A 132 -6.02 -18.42 19.79
N GLU A 133 -6.49 -19.66 19.81
CA GLU A 133 -7.47 -20.16 18.84
C GLU A 133 -8.54 -19.12 18.52
N VAL A 134 -8.69 -18.87 17.23
CA VAL A 134 -9.57 -17.85 16.70
C VAL A 134 -10.99 -18.39 16.69
N SER A 135 -11.91 -17.72 17.38
CA SER A 135 -13.31 -18.13 17.50
C SER A 135 -14.23 -17.25 16.66
N ILE A 136 -14.94 -17.86 15.69
CA ILE A 136 -15.90 -17.14 14.83
C ILE A 136 -17.06 -16.55 15.64
N SER A 137 -17.47 -17.22 16.71
CA SER A 137 -18.54 -16.74 17.60
C SER A 137 -18.30 -15.32 18.15
N SER A 138 -17.04 -14.88 18.24
CA SER A 138 -16.69 -13.51 18.66
C SER A 138 -17.09 -12.42 17.66
N LEU A 139 -17.38 -12.79 16.41
CA LEU A 139 -17.72 -11.87 15.33
C LEU A 139 -19.20 -11.45 15.31
N LYS A 140 -20.03 -12.04 16.19
CA LYS A 140 -21.48 -11.74 16.30
C LYS A 140 -22.23 -11.84 14.97
N LEU A 141 -21.85 -12.80 14.13
CA LEU A 141 -22.53 -13.09 12.86
C LEU A 141 -23.81 -13.88 13.11
N ASP A 142 -24.66 -13.98 12.07
CA ASP A 142 -25.83 -14.86 12.10
C ASP A 142 -25.46 -16.30 12.46
N GLY A 143 -26.32 -17.00 13.20
CA GLY A 143 -26.03 -18.34 13.71
C GLY A 143 -25.79 -19.39 12.61
N ALA A 144 -26.52 -19.31 11.49
CA ALA A 144 -26.34 -20.22 10.37
C ALA A 144 -25.02 -19.94 9.63
N ILE A 145 -24.64 -18.68 9.48
CA ILE A 145 -23.35 -18.32 8.89
C ILE A 145 -22.18 -18.68 9.82
N THR A 146 -22.36 -18.48 11.13
CA THR A 146 -21.35 -18.81 12.15
C THR A 146 -20.99 -20.29 12.09
N SER A 147 -21.97 -21.19 12.06
CA SER A 147 -21.72 -22.63 12.00
C SER A 147 -21.01 -23.07 10.71
N ILE A 148 -21.37 -22.49 9.57
CA ILE A 148 -20.69 -22.74 8.28
C ILE A 148 -19.23 -22.27 8.32
N LEU A 149 -18.97 -21.09 8.88
CA LEU A 149 -17.61 -20.55 9.00
C LEU A 149 -16.76 -21.39 9.97
N GLU A 150 -17.32 -21.86 11.08
CA GLU A 150 -16.65 -22.78 12.01
C GLU A 150 -16.29 -24.11 11.33
N GLN A 151 -17.21 -24.68 10.56
CA GLN A 151 -16.94 -25.87 9.75
C GLN A 151 -15.78 -25.64 8.76
N ARG A 152 -15.74 -24.47 8.11
CA ARG A 152 -14.63 -24.11 7.20
C ARG A 152 -13.30 -23.97 7.93
N LEU A 153 -13.28 -23.41 9.15
CA LEU A 153 -12.06 -23.34 9.94
C LEU A 153 -11.52 -24.73 10.29
N ASP A 154 -12.40 -25.67 10.64
CA ASP A 154 -12.02 -27.07 10.87
C ASP A 154 -11.47 -27.74 9.61
N GLU A 155 -12.11 -27.52 8.45
CA GLU A 155 -11.64 -28.03 7.16
C GLU A 155 -10.25 -27.45 6.77
N ILE A 156 -10.01 -26.16 7.05
CA ILE A 156 -8.69 -25.53 6.85
C ILE A 156 -7.63 -26.23 7.69
N LYS A 157 -7.90 -26.51 8.98
CA LYS A 157 -6.97 -27.22 9.87
C LYS A 157 -6.64 -28.63 9.33
N LYS A 158 -7.65 -29.36 8.84
CA LYS A 158 -7.48 -30.69 8.23
C LYS A 158 -6.63 -30.61 6.95
N CYS A 159 -6.90 -29.65 6.08
CA CYS A 159 -6.13 -29.44 4.85
C CYS A 159 -4.66 -29.09 5.13
N LEU A 160 -4.39 -28.25 6.14
CA LEU A 160 -3.03 -27.94 6.60
C LEU A 160 -2.30 -29.20 7.09
N HIS A 161 -2.96 -30.01 7.93
CA HIS A 161 -2.37 -31.26 8.45
C HIS A 161 -2.04 -32.25 7.32
N SER A 162 -2.91 -32.34 6.32
CA SER A 162 -2.73 -33.20 5.14
C SER A 162 -1.83 -32.59 4.07
N LYS A 163 -1.20 -31.43 4.32
CA LYS A 163 -0.33 -30.71 3.37
C LYS A 163 -1.03 -30.36 2.04
N ALA A 164 -2.35 -30.17 2.06
CA ALA A 164 -3.14 -29.77 0.91
C ALA A 164 -3.11 -28.23 0.75
N ALA A 165 -2.00 -27.71 0.20
CA ALA A 165 -1.74 -26.27 0.14
C ALA A 165 -2.80 -25.48 -0.66
N LEU A 166 -3.12 -25.90 -1.89
CA LEU A 166 -4.14 -25.24 -2.72
C LEU A 166 -5.52 -25.21 -2.04
N ALA A 167 -5.97 -26.34 -1.49
CA ALA A 167 -7.25 -26.42 -0.79
C ALA A 167 -7.29 -25.48 0.41
N THR A 168 -6.20 -25.43 1.19
CA THR A 168 -6.06 -24.50 2.32
C THR A 168 -6.21 -23.05 1.88
N ILE A 169 -5.52 -22.64 0.81
CA ILE A 169 -5.55 -21.28 0.27
C ILE A 169 -6.96 -20.90 -0.18
N PHE A 170 -7.63 -21.78 -0.93
CA PHE A 170 -8.98 -21.53 -1.43
C PHE A 170 -9.99 -21.40 -0.30
N LEU A 171 -9.89 -22.29 0.70
CA LEU A 171 -10.73 -22.23 1.89
C LEU A 171 -10.45 -20.95 2.68
N CYS A 172 -9.20 -20.55 2.88
CA CYS A 172 -8.86 -19.30 3.57
C CYS A 172 -9.47 -18.08 2.87
N GLY A 173 -9.30 -17.96 1.55
CA GLY A 173 -9.84 -16.85 0.77
C GLY A 173 -11.37 -16.80 0.78
N SER A 174 -12.04 -17.94 0.59
CA SER A 174 -13.51 -18.01 0.66
C SER A 174 -14.07 -17.74 2.06
N THR A 175 -13.36 -18.16 3.11
CA THR A 175 -13.76 -17.92 4.50
C THR A 175 -13.62 -16.44 4.86
N LEU A 176 -12.54 -15.79 4.43
CA LEU A 176 -12.37 -14.34 4.60
C LEU A 176 -13.51 -13.55 3.93
N GLU A 177 -13.89 -13.93 2.72
CA GLU A 177 -15.03 -13.33 2.01
C GLU A 177 -16.34 -13.49 2.78
N GLY A 178 -16.65 -14.71 3.25
CA GLY A 178 -17.86 -14.95 4.05
C GLY A 178 -17.89 -14.15 5.35
N ILE A 179 -16.75 -14.01 6.02
CA ILE A 179 -16.63 -13.17 7.24
C ILE A 179 -16.89 -11.71 6.91
N LEU A 180 -16.18 -11.14 5.94
CA LEU A 180 -16.31 -9.71 5.63
C LEU A 180 -17.71 -9.38 5.10
N LEU A 181 -18.31 -10.27 4.32
CA LEU A 181 -19.70 -10.13 3.89
C LEU A 181 -20.66 -10.13 5.09
N GLY A 182 -20.49 -11.06 6.04
CA GLY A 182 -21.30 -11.08 7.26
C GLY A 182 -21.14 -9.80 8.10
N ILE A 183 -19.91 -9.29 8.22
CA ILE A 183 -19.65 -8.02 8.91
C ILE A 183 -20.30 -6.84 8.17
N ALA A 184 -20.25 -6.81 6.84
CA ALA A 184 -20.91 -5.80 6.03
C ALA A 184 -22.44 -5.85 6.21
N SER A 185 -23.03 -7.05 6.19
CA SER A 185 -24.45 -7.28 6.43
C SER A 185 -24.91 -6.81 7.83
N ASN A 186 -24.05 -6.97 8.85
CA ASN A 186 -24.31 -6.45 10.20
C ASN A 186 -24.10 -4.93 10.32
N ASN A 187 -23.37 -4.30 9.40
CA ASN A 187 -22.99 -2.88 9.45
C ASN A 187 -23.31 -2.13 8.14
N PRO A 188 -24.54 -2.21 7.60
CA PRO A 188 -24.85 -1.76 6.24
C PRO A 188 -24.59 -0.27 6.03
N GLN A 189 -24.91 0.56 7.03
CA GLN A 189 -24.70 2.01 6.96
C GLN A 189 -23.21 2.37 6.90
N LYS A 190 -22.36 1.69 7.68
CA LYS A 190 -20.92 1.96 7.68
C LYS A 190 -20.30 1.58 6.35
N PHE A 191 -20.68 0.43 5.79
CA PHE A 191 -20.11 -0.06 4.53
C PHE A 191 -20.61 0.72 3.31
N ASN A 192 -21.87 1.15 3.27
CA ASN A 192 -22.45 1.76 2.07
C ASN A 192 -22.10 3.24 1.87
N VAL A 193 -21.50 3.92 2.85
CA VAL A 193 -21.14 5.35 2.74
C VAL A 193 -19.67 5.59 2.41
N THR A 194 -18.85 4.53 2.36
CA THR A 194 -17.42 4.65 2.10
C THR A 194 -17.11 5.01 0.65
N THR A 195 -15.93 5.58 0.43
CA THR A 195 -15.44 5.91 -0.90
C THR A 195 -15.19 4.65 -1.72
N SER A 196 -14.74 3.58 -1.06
CA SER A 196 -14.43 2.29 -1.68
C SER A 196 -15.66 1.40 -1.94
N SER A 197 -16.87 1.84 -1.59
CA SER A 197 -18.10 1.08 -1.87
C SER A 197 -18.32 0.97 -3.39
N PRO A 198 -18.53 -0.23 -3.95
CA PRO A 198 -18.76 -0.40 -5.37
C PRO A 198 -20.11 0.21 -5.76
N LYS A 199 -20.12 0.96 -6.86
CA LYS A 199 -21.29 1.66 -7.38
C LYS A 199 -21.60 1.20 -8.80
N ASP A 200 -22.88 1.18 -9.14
CA ASP A 200 -23.34 0.98 -10.50
C ASP A 200 -23.05 2.22 -11.38
N LYS A 201 -23.43 2.11 -12.67
CA LYS A 201 -23.26 3.20 -13.64
C LYS A 201 -24.04 4.48 -13.29
N SER A 202 -25.04 4.39 -12.42
CA SER A 202 -25.83 5.52 -11.94
C SER A 202 -25.26 6.16 -10.67
N GLY A 203 -24.16 5.61 -10.12
CA GLY A 203 -23.55 6.07 -8.89
C GLY A 203 -24.20 5.50 -7.63
N LYS A 204 -25.16 4.57 -7.76
CA LYS A 204 -25.81 3.91 -6.64
C LYS A 204 -24.96 2.74 -6.15
N VAL A 205 -24.81 2.62 -4.84
CA VAL A 205 -24.05 1.51 -4.23
C VAL A 205 -24.72 0.17 -4.53
N LEU A 206 -23.92 -0.81 -4.93
CA LEU A 206 -24.37 -2.17 -5.25
C LEU A 206 -24.87 -2.90 -4.00
N GLN A 207 -25.71 -3.92 -4.21
CA GLN A 207 -26.14 -4.80 -3.12
C GLN A 207 -24.98 -5.70 -2.68
N PHE A 208 -24.91 -6.06 -1.40
CA PHE A 208 -23.75 -6.79 -0.85
C PHE A 208 -23.43 -8.12 -1.54
N HIS A 209 -24.41 -8.80 -2.12
CA HIS A 209 -24.17 -10.04 -2.87
C HIS A 209 -23.40 -9.82 -4.19
N GLU A 210 -23.33 -8.57 -4.67
CA GLU A 210 -22.60 -8.17 -5.87
C GLU A 210 -21.19 -7.63 -5.54
N TRP A 211 -20.84 -7.53 -4.25
CA TRP A 211 -19.54 -7.02 -3.84
C TRP A 211 -18.46 -8.09 -4.02
N ALA A 212 -17.37 -7.73 -4.68
CA ALA A 212 -16.20 -8.60 -4.73
C ALA A 212 -15.42 -8.56 -3.41
N LEU A 213 -14.65 -9.62 -3.12
CA LEU A 213 -13.77 -9.67 -1.95
C LEU A 213 -12.81 -8.46 -1.88
N SER A 214 -12.33 -7.94 -3.02
CA SER A 214 -11.49 -6.73 -3.05
C SER A 214 -12.21 -5.53 -2.45
N ASN A 215 -13.49 -5.33 -2.81
CA ASN A 215 -14.28 -4.22 -2.28
C ASN A 215 -14.50 -4.37 -0.76
N LEU A 216 -14.81 -5.58 -0.31
CA LEU A 216 -14.98 -5.88 1.11
C LEU A 216 -13.69 -5.60 1.91
N ILE A 217 -12.52 -5.99 1.38
CA ILE A 217 -11.22 -5.72 2.02
C ILE A 217 -10.93 -4.22 2.08
N ASP A 218 -11.12 -3.51 0.97
CA ASP A 218 -10.85 -2.07 0.88
C ASP A 218 -11.74 -1.26 1.82
N VAL A 219 -13.04 -1.56 1.83
CA VAL A 219 -13.99 -0.92 2.73
C VAL A 219 -13.68 -1.27 4.18
N ALA A 220 -13.44 -2.56 4.51
CA ALA A 220 -13.12 -2.95 5.89
C ALA A 220 -11.86 -2.25 6.44
N LYS A 221 -10.89 -1.92 5.58
CA LYS A 221 -9.78 -1.06 5.95
C LYS A 221 -10.21 0.40 6.14
N GLU A 222 -11.02 0.95 5.24
CA GLU A 222 -11.47 2.36 5.30
C GLU A 222 -12.24 2.67 6.60
N ILE A 223 -12.95 1.68 7.15
CA ILE A 223 -13.70 1.80 8.40
C ILE A 223 -13.01 1.09 9.60
N ASP A 224 -11.69 0.91 9.55
CA ASP A 224 -10.85 0.44 10.65
C ASP A 224 -11.20 -0.95 11.25
N PHE A 225 -11.86 -1.81 10.49
CA PHE A 225 -11.97 -3.25 10.83
C PHE A 225 -10.69 -4.01 10.51
N LEU A 226 -9.93 -3.56 9.50
CA LEU A 226 -8.63 -4.10 9.13
C LEU A 226 -7.56 -3.00 9.11
N ASN A 227 -6.36 -3.33 9.57
CA ASN A 227 -5.19 -2.48 9.42
C ASN A 227 -4.58 -2.60 8.00
N GLU A 228 -3.69 -1.66 7.64
CA GLU A 228 -3.08 -1.59 6.32
C GLU A 228 -2.24 -2.83 5.97
N ASP A 229 -1.55 -3.44 6.95
CA ASP A 229 -0.82 -4.70 6.77
C ASP A 229 -1.77 -5.83 6.36
N VAL A 230 -2.86 -6.01 7.11
CA VAL A 230 -3.84 -7.06 6.84
C VAL A 230 -4.55 -6.82 5.51
N LYS A 231 -4.89 -5.58 5.17
CA LYS A 231 -5.45 -5.23 3.85
C LYS A 231 -4.56 -5.76 2.72
N LYS A 232 -3.25 -5.46 2.76
CA LYS A 232 -2.30 -5.89 1.73
C LYS A 232 -2.23 -7.41 1.63
N PHE A 233 -2.09 -8.10 2.76
CA PHE A 233 -2.02 -9.56 2.75
C PHE A 233 -3.36 -10.23 2.40
N SER A 234 -4.50 -9.61 2.72
CA SER A 234 -5.82 -10.07 2.29
C SER A 234 -6.01 -9.96 0.78
N HIS A 235 -5.51 -8.90 0.14
CA HIS A 235 -5.49 -8.80 -1.32
C HIS A 235 -4.58 -9.86 -1.96
N ALA A 236 -3.43 -10.16 -1.35
CA ALA A 236 -2.57 -11.26 -1.79
C ALA A 236 -3.30 -12.62 -1.67
N LEU A 237 -3.94 -12.90 -0.53
CA LEU A 237 -4.77 -14.10 -0.32
C LEU A 237 -5.90 -14.20 -1.36
N ARG A 238 -6.61 -13.10 -1.64
CA ARG A 238 -7.63 -13.03 -2.69
C ARG A 238 -7.05 -13.44 -4.04
N ASN A 239 -5.87 -12.93 -4.40
CA ASN A 239 -5.23 -13.26 -5.67
C ASN A 239 -4.83 -14.74 -5.71
N PHE A 240 -4.27 -15.29 -4.63
CA PHE A 240 -3.95 -16.71 -4.55
C PHE A 240 -5.18 -17.62 -4.64
N ARG A 241 -6.32 -17.20 -4.08
CA ARG A 241 -7.59 -17.90 -4.23
C ARG A 241 -8.02 -18.01 -5.70
N ASN A 242 -7.68 -17.02 -6.54
CA ASN A 242 -8.05 -17.02 -7.96
C ASN A 242 -7.40 -18.17 -8.76
N TYR A 243 -6.36 -18.80 -8.21
CA TYR A 243 -5.76 -20.00 -8.78
C TYR A 243 -6.61 -21.26 -8.64
N ILE A 244 -7.84 -21.14 -8.10
CA ILE A 244 -8.89 -22.14 -8.30
C ILE A 244 -9.17 -22.40 -9.78
N HIS A 245 -8.89 -21.42 -10.64
CA HIS A 245 -8.89 -21.57 -12.08
C HIS A 245 -7.51 -22.08 -12.57
N PRO A 246 -7.41 -23.32 -13.10
CA PRO A 246 -6.10 -23.91 -13.44
C PRO A 246 -5.29 -23.11 -14.48
N TYR A 247 -5.96 -22.46 -15.43
CA TYR A 247 -5.27 -21.60 -16.41
C TYR A 247 -4.64 -20.35 -15.78
N ALA A 248 -5.29 -19.76 -14.76
CA ALA A 248 -4.73 -18.62 -14.03
C ALA A 248 -3.53 -19.06 -13.17
N GLN A 249 -3.57 -20.29 -12.63
CA GLN A 249 -2.43 -20.87 -11.92
C GLN A 249 -1.25 -21.12 -12.87
N ALA A 250 -1.53 -21.68 -14.05
CA ALA A 250 -0.52 -22.00 -15.06
C ALA A 250 0.17 -20.75 -15.63
N SER A 251 -0.59 -19.68 -15.91
CA SER A 251 -0.05 -18.44 -16.47
C SER A 251 0.94 -17.73 -15.54
N GLU A 252 0.75 -17.87 -14.23
CA GLU A 252 1.61 -17.28 -13.20
C GLU A 252 2.70 -18.26 -12.71
N HIS A 253 2.76 -19.47 -13.27
CA HIS A 253 3.63 -20.57 -12.81
C HIS A 253 3.57 -20.80 -11.29
N PHE A 254 2.38 -20.62 -10.72
CA PHE A 254 2.21 -20.65 -9.27
C PHE A 254 2.05 -22.07 -8.76
N ASN A 255 2.92 -22.47 -7.84
CA ASN A 255 2.87 -23.77 -7.17
C ASN A 255 2.98 -23.57 -5.66
N PRO A 256 1.85 -23.43 -4.93
CA PRO A 256 1.90 -23.13 -3.51
C PRO A 256 2.36 -24.34 -2.72
N ASP A 257 3.11 -24.07 -1.68
CA ASP A 257 3.61 -25.05 -0.73
C ASP A 257 2.97 -24.87 0.66
N GLU A 258 3.45 -25.67 1.62
CA GLU A 258 2.99 -25.60 3.01
C GLU A 258 3.25 -24.23 3.64
N HIS A 259 4.33 -23.54 3.25
CA HIS A 259 4.66 -22.20 3.73
C HIS A 259 3.62 -21.18 3.27
N THR A 260 3.29 -21.18 1.98
CA THR A 260 2.26 -20.30 1.38
C THR A 260 0.90 -20.53 2.04
N ALA A 261 0.54 -21.80 2.29
CA ALA A 261 -0.70 -22.16 2.98
C ALA A 261 -0.74 -21.64 4.43
N LYS A 262 0.36 -21.75 5.19
CA LYS A 262 0.49 -21.21 6.55
C LYS A 262 0.38 -19.69 6.58
N LEU A 263 0.96 -19.00 5.61
CA LEU A 263 0.84 -17.54 5.48
C LEU A 263 -0.63 -17.15 5.26
N CYS A 264 -1.32 -17.78 4.31
CA CYS A 264 -2.74 -17.55 4.04
C CYS A 264 -3.62 -17.80 5.28
N TRP A 265 -3.34 -18.86 6.03
CA TRP A 265 -4.02 -19.15 7.29
C TRP A 265 -3.75 -18.07 8.34
N GLN A 266 -2.51 -17.59 8.45
CA GLN A 266 -2.14 -16.52 9.36
C GLN A 266 -2.87 -15.21 9.04
N VAL A 267 -3.01 -14.88 7.75
CA VAL A 267 -3.80 -13.71 7.29
C VAL A 267 -5.24 -13.80 7.78
N LEU A 268 -5.88 -14.95 7.58
CA LEU A 268 -7.26 -15.16 8.01
C LEU A 268 -7.40 -15.02 9.54
N LYS A 269 -6.50 -15.63 10.31
CA LYS A 269 -6.49 -15.52 11.79
C LYS A 269 -6.37 -14.07 12.26
N ILE A 270 -5.46 -13.30 11.67
CA ILE A 270 -5.25 -11.91 12.05
C ILE A 270 -6.46 -11.05 11.68
N ALA A 271 -7.04 -11.27 10.49
CA ALA A 271 -8.26 -10.57 10.08
C ALA A 271 -9.40 -10.82 11.08
N ILE A 272 -9.66 -12.08 11.45
CA ILE A 272 -10.70 -12.39 12.44
C ILE A 272 -10.40 -11.72 13.80
N PHE A 273 -9.15 -11.75 14.25
CA PHE A 273 -8.76 -11.11 15.51
C PHE A 273 -8.92 -9.58 15.50
N GLN A 274 -8.57 -8.91 14.40
CA GLN A 274 -8.76 -7.47 14.28
C GLN A 274 -10.23 -7.11 14.25
N ILE A 275 -11.02 -7.85 13.48
CA ILE A 275 -12.46 -7.65 13.38
C ILE A 275 -13.12 -7.88 14.75
N SER A 276 -12.80 -8.96 15.47
CA SER A 276 -13.42 -9.28 16.76
C SER A 276 -13.20 -8.22 17.84
N LYS A 277 -12.13 -7.43 17.73
CA LYS A 277 -11.90 -6.26 18.62
C LYS A 277 -12.80 -5.06 18.33
N LYS A 278 -13.51 -5.07 17.20
CA LYS A 278 -14.27 -3.94 16.66
C LYS A 278 -15.78 -4.20 16.59
N VAL A 279 -16.24 -5.44 16.85
CA VAL A 279 -17.67 -5.83 16.85
C VAL A 279 -18.29 -5.87 18.24
#